data_AF-A0A2W7BC30-F1
#
_entry.id   AF-A0A2W7BC30-F1
#
_cell.length_a   1.000
_cell.length_b   1.000
_cell.length_c   1.000
_cell.angle_alpha   90.00
_cell.angle_beta   90.00
_cell.angle_gamma   90.00
#
_symmetry.space_group_name_H-M   'P 1'
#
loop_
_entity.id
_entity.type
_entity.pdbx_description
1 polymer ?
#
loop_
_entity_poly.entity_id
_entity_poly.type
_entity_poly.pdbx_seq_one_letter_code
_entity_poly.pdbx_strand_id
1 'polypeptide(L)'
;MANQEQLERLLRSIKKWNQWREENPEVVIDLNEANFNEANLFKANLSGADLIAAKLIRVNLVETNLSGADLSVAHLVKANLIGANLNGANLNGANLSAADLIATDLIAADLSGANFSRANALNTNFTRANLTGACIQDWNINQRTIFEEVICDYIYYELGERRTYQERRPRDPNKIFNPGDFQRLIETARETVDLIFSDGIDWKAFLESFHGLQIESENGELSIAGILKKRDGTFVIQIDAPQDTDKAGLENRFYQVYEQRLALIEQKYQAQLANKEQEITNRDRELLQLHREKSTDMTEIAKLLANRPMTIEAKAVSYGEIKQAGNFGVGVNQGEIKDNAKVAGILNEAEQQNLTEIITEVQAIIAPLAQTYPNNPTTQGIKAIEAIEKNPNLKQKMINAAQKGGTEFLKKSFDNPIGALIGGLIEGWMGK
;
A
#
# COMPACT_ATOMS: atom_id res chain seq x y z
N MET A 1 -20.03 3.14 36.73
CA MET A 1 -19.09 4.13 37.30
C MET A 1 -18.38 3.53 38.50
N ALA A 2 -17.05 3.46 38.42
CA ALA A 2 -16.17 2.77 39.36
C ALA A 2 -16.25 3.26 40.81
N ASN A 3 -15.94 2.37 41.75
CA ASN A 3 -15.74 2.71 43.15
C ASN A 3 -14.45 3.52 43.33
N GLN A 4 -14.61 4.78 43.74
CA GLN A 4 -13.50 5.72 43.84
C GLN A 4 -12.46 5.32 44.89
N GLU A 5 -12.87 4.75 46.03
CA GLU A 5 -11.94 4.31 47.07
C GLU A 5 -11.09 3.13 46.59
N GLN A 6 -11.70 2.17 45.89
CA GLN A 6 -11.00 1.02 45.32
C GLN A 6 -10.03 1.47 44.22
N LEU A 7 -10.46 2.40 43.35
CA LEU A 7 -9.62 2.98 42.30
C LEU A 7 -8.40 3.70 42.87
N GLU A 8 -8.59 4.57 43.87
CA GLU A 8 -7.51 5.30 44.54
C GLU A 8 -6.55 4.35 45.25
N ARG A 9 -7.06 3.31 45.92
CA ARG A 9 -6.24 2.29 46.58
C ARG A 9 -5.36 1.55 45.57
N LEU A 10 -5.94 1.11 44.45
CA LEU A 10 -5.25 0.40 43.38
C LEU A 10 -4.13 1.27 42.80
N LEU A 11 -4.46 2.49 42.36
CA LEU A 11 -3.51 3.39 41.68
C LEU A 11 -2.43 3.92 42.63
N ARG A 12 -2.69 3.99 43.93
CA ARG A 12 -1.69 4.46 44.91
C ARG A 12 -0.55 3.47 45.11
N SER A 13 -0.84 2.18 45.16
CA SER A 13 0.18 1.15 45.39
C SER A 13 -0.34 -0.26 45.10
N ILE A 14 0.17 -0.89 44.03
CA ILE A 14 -0.13 -2.28 43.69
C ILE A 14 0.21 -3.25 44.83
N LYS A 15 1.32 -3.05 45.55
CA LYS A 15 1.69 -3.88 46.70
C LYS A 15 0.62 -3.88 47.80
N LYS A 16 0.15 -2.70 48.22
CA LYS A 16 -0.90 -2.55 49.24
C LYS A 16 -2.25 -3.04 48.73
N TRP A 17 -2.54 -2.85 47.44
CA TRP A 17 -3.73 -3.39 46.79
C TRP A 17 -3.75 -4.91 46.88
N ASN A 18 -2.66 -5.58 46.49
CA ASN A 18 -2.58 -7.04 46.53
C ASN A 18 -2.71 -7.58 47.95
N GLN A 19 -2.03 -6.97 48.94
CA GLN A 19 -2.20 -7.34 50.34
C GLN A 19 -3.66 -7.18 50.80
N TRP A 20 -4.31 -6.07 50.44
CA TRP A 20 -5.70 -5.85 50.78
C TRP A 20 -6.64 -6.86 50.10
N ARG A 21 -6.37 -7.25 48.84
CA ARG A 21 -7.12 -8.31 48.14
C ARG A 21 -6.97 -9.69 48.82
N GLU A 22 -5.80 -10.00 49.36
CA GLU A 22 -5.56 -11.23 50.13
C GLU A 22 -6.32 -11.24 51.46
N GLU A 23 -6.39 -10.09 52.13
CA GLU A 23 -7.11 -9.92 53.40
C GLU A 23 -8.64 -9.83 53.22
N ASN A 24 -9.12 -9.49 52.02
CA ASN A 24 -10.54 -9.23 51.73
C ASN A 24 -11.01 -9.94 50.44
N PRO A 25 -10.90 -11.29 50.35
CA PRO A 25 -11.20 -12.04 49.13
C PRO A 25 -12.68 -11.99 48.72
N GLU A 26 -13.59 -11.73 49.65
CA GLU A 26 -15.03 -11.63 49.45
C GLU A 26 -15.49 -10.27 48.89
N VAL A 27 -14.62 -9.26 48.90
CA VAL A 27 -14.99 -7.92 48.44
C VAL A 27 -15.05 -7.89 46.92
N VAL A 28 -16.23 -7.57 46.40
CA VAL A 28 -16.45 -7.31 44.97
C VAL A 28 -15.69 -6.04 44.57
N ILE A 29 -14.94 -6.14 43.48
CA ILE A 29 -14.14 -5.03 42.95
C ILE A 29 -14.90 -4.39 41.79
N ASP A 30 -15.41 -3.18 42.00
CA ASP A 30 -16.13 -2.40 40.99
C ASP A 30 -15.23 -1.31 40.42
N LEU A 31 -14.71 -1.57 39.22
CA LEU A 31 -13.88 -0.67 38.44
C LEU A 31 -14.52 -0.36 37.07
N ASN A 32 -15.86 -0.46 36.98
CA ASN A 32 -16.60 -0.24 35.75
C ASN A 32 -16.38 1.18 35.20
N GLU A 33 -16.09 1.28 33.91
CA GLU A 33 -15.80 2.54 33.19
C GLU A 33 -14.59 3.32 33.72
N ALA A 34 -13.80 2.74 34.63
CA ALA A 34 -12.61 3.40 35.18
C ALA A 34 -11.61 3.75 34.08
N ASN A 35 -10.87 4.84 34.30
CA ASN A 35 -9.82 5.27 33.39
C ASN A 35 -8.43 4.86 33.91
N PHE A 36 -7.87 3.86 33.27
CA PHE A 36 -6.53 3.29 33.49
C PHE A 36 -5.60 3.51 32.29
N ASN A 37 -5.93 4.42 31.38
CA ASN A 37 -5.06 4.71 30.24
C ASN A 37 -3.63 5.02 30.72
N GLU A 38 -2.65 4.35 30.13
CA GLU A 38 -1.22 4.48 30.46
C GLU A 38 -0.85 4.18 31.93
N ALA A 39 -1.78 3.61 32.72
CA ALA A 39 -1.51 3.23 34.10
C ALA A 39 -0.57 2.02 34.17
N ASN A 40 0.18 1.92 35.28
CA ASN A 40 1.00 0.76 35.58
C ASN A 40 0.31 -0.14 36.62
N LEU A 41 -0.22 -1.27 36.16
CA LEU A 41 -0.90 -2.29 36.95
C LEU A 41 -0.11 -3.61 36.99
N PHE A 42 1.20 -3.56 36.71
CA PHE A 42 2.11 -4.71 36.76
C PHE A 42 1.90 -5.55 38.03
N LYS A 43 1.62 -6.84 37.85
CA LYS A 43 1.36 -7.82 38.94
C LYS A 43 0.17 -7.50 39.85
N ALA A 44 -0.78 -6.66 39.42
CA ALA A 44 -1.96 -6.41 40.22
C ALA A 44 -2.86 -7.65 40.30
N ASN A 45 -3.50 -7.85 41.45
CA ASN A 45 -4.55 -8.85 41.60
C ASN A 45 -5.93 -8.21 41.32
N LEU A 46 -6.41 -8.38 40.10
CA LEU A 46 -7.70 -7.91 39.61
C LEU A 46 -8.64 -9.09 39.30
N SER A 47 -8.42 -10.26 39.92
CA SER A 47 -9.29 -11.42 39.73
C SER A 47 -10.73 -11.10 40.12
N GLY A 48 -11.68 -11.54 39.30
CA GLY A 48 -13.11 -11.31 39.49
C GLY A 48 -13.54 -9.84 39.53
N ALA A 49 -12.71 -8.89 39.06
CA ALA A 49 -13.07 -7.48 39.05
C ALA A 49 -14.04 -7.14 37.92
N ASP A 50 -14.97 -6.24 38.18
CA ASP A 50 -15.85 -5.65 37.18
C ASP A 50 -15.13 -4.47 36.52
N LEU A 51 -14.77 -4.61 35.26
CA LEU A 51 -14.01 -3.66 34.42
C LEU A 51 -14.78 -3.35 33.12
N ILE A 52 -16.11 -3.45 33.15
CA ILE A 52 -16.98 -3.25 31.99
C ILE A 52 -16.74 -1.86 31.43
N ALA A 53 -16.48 -1.78 30.12
CA ALA A 53 -16.17 -0.54 29.41
C ALA A 53 -15.00 0.30 30.01
N ALA A 54 -14.11 -0.32 30.79
CA ALA A 54 -12.94 0.37 31.34
C ALA A 54 -12.01 0.85 30.20
N LYS A 55 -11.39 2.02 30.42
CA LYS A 55 -10.41 2.60 29.48
C LYS A 55 -9.02 2.14 29.89
N LEU A 56 -8.44 1.25 29.10
CA LEU A 56 -7.19 0.54 29.37
C LEU A 56 -6.20 0.73 28.20
N ILE A 57 -6.24 1.91 27.56
CA ILE A 57 -5.40 2.20 26.39
C ILE A 57 -3.95 2.32 26.86
N ARG A 58 -3.04 1.55 26.26
CA ARG A 58 -1.60 1.54 26.62
C ARG A 58 -1.31 1.22 28.09
N VAL A 59 -2.24 0.59 28.80
CA VAL A 59 -2.02 0.17 30.18
C VAL A 59 -0.93 -0.91 30.24
N ASN A 60 -0.12 -0.90 31.31
CA ASN A 60 0.76 -2.01 31.61
C ASN A 60 0.06 -2.99 32.57
N LEU A 61 -0.31 -4.16 32.05
CA LEU A 61 -0.94 -5.28 32.74
C LEU A 61 -0.03 -6.52 32.77
N VAL A 62 1.28 -6.37 32.59
CA VAL A 62 2.22 -7.50 32.60
C VAL A 62 2.10 -8.30 33.91
N GLU A 63 2.02 -9.62 33.79
CA GLU A 63 1.86 -10.58 34.90
C GLU A 63 0.68 -10.26 35.84
N THR A 64 -0.34 -9.55 35.36
CA THR A 64 -1.56 -9.21 36.14
C THR A 64 -2.49 -10.41 36.22
N ASN A 65 -3.10 -10.64 37.39
CA ASN A 65 -4.16 -11.62 37.54
C ASN A 65 -5.53 -10.97 37.25
N LEU A 66 -6.15 -11.31 36.13
CA LEU A 66 -7.48 -10.91 35.69
C LEU A 66 -8.43 -12.12 35.56
N SER A 67 -8.11 -13.25 36.23
CA SER A 67 -8.93 -14.46 36.12
C SER A 67 -10.36 -14.19 36.56
N GLY A 68 -11.33 -14.55 35.71
CA GLY A 68 -12.77 -14.34 35.96
C GLY A 68 -13.22 -12.88 35.99
N ALA A 69 -12.38 -11.92 35.60
CA ALA A 69 -12.78 -10.51 35.51
C ALA A 69 -13.78 -10.28 34.36
N ASP A 70 -14.65 -9.28 34.50
CA ASP A 70 -15.51 -8.82 33.42
C ASP A 70 -14.91 -7.58 32.75
N LEU A 71 -14.32 -7.78 31.58
CA LEU A 71 -13.73 -6.77 30.68
C LEU A 71 -14.62 -6.55 29.45
N SER A 72 -15.92 -6.87 29.51
CA SER A 72 -16.81 -6.69 28.37
C SER A 72 -16.79 -5.25 27.87
N VAL A 73 -16.63 -5.09 26.55
CA VAL A 73 -16.54 -3.79 25.87
C VAL A 73 -15.37 -2.91 26.36
N ALA A 74 -14.40 -3.45 27.09
CA ALA A 74 -13.24 -2.69 27.56
C ALA A 74 -12.34 -2.21 26.41
N HIS A 75 -11.67 -1.07 26.58
CA HIS A 75 -10.78 -0.47 25.58
C HIS A 75 -9.32 -0.78 25.90
N LEU A 76 -8.81 -1.92 25.44
CA LEU A 76 -7.44 -2.43 25.65
C LEU A 76 -6.49 -2.11 24.49
N VAL A 77 -6.73 -1.03 23.75
CA VAL A 77 -5.92 -0.65 22.58
C VAL A 77 -4.47 -0.44 23.00
N LYS A 78 -3.54 -1.17 22.36
CA LYS A 78 -2.11 -1.14 22.69
C LYS A 78 -1.78 -1.48 24.15
N ALA A 79 -2.66 -2.19 24.85
CA ALA A 79 -2.38 -2.67 26.21
C ALA A 79 -1.24 -3.70 26.21
N ASN A 80 -0.41 -3.70 27.26
CA ASN A 80 0.62 -4.71 27.46
C ASN A 80 0.13 -5.76 28.48
N LEU A 81 -0.22 -6.94 27.99
CA LEU A 81 -0.79 -8.07 28.74
C LEU A 81 0.19 -9.26 28.83
N ILE A 82 1.49 -9.05 28.59
CA ILE A 82 2.48 -10.14 28.58
C ILE A 82 2.41 -10.93 29.89
N GLY A 83 2.22 -12.25 29.79
CA GLY A 83 2.15 -13.14 30.96
C GLY A 83 0.94 -12.93 31.87
N ALA A 84 -0.05 -12.13 31.48
CA ALA A 84 -1.27 -11.94 32.28
C ALA A 84 -2.13 -13.22 32.31
N ASN A 85 -2.85 -13.40 33.41
CA ASN A 85 -3.82 -14.49 33.57
C ASN A 85 -5.24 -13.94 33.36
N LEU A 86 -5.88 -14.29 32.25
CA LEU A 86 -7.26 -13.94 31.89
C LEU A 86 -8.16 -15.19 31.86
N ASN A 87 -7.81 -16.24 32.60
CA ASN A 87 -8.58 -17.48 32.61
C ASN A 87 -10.02 -17.23 33.07
N GLY A 88 -10.99 -17.67 32.27
CA GLY A 88 -12.42 -17.49 32.53
C GLY A 88 -12.92 -16.05 32.49
N ALA A 89 -12.11 -15.09 32.03
CA ALA A 89 -12.53 -13.69 31.94
C ALA A 89 -13.56 -13.48 30.83
N ASN A 90 -14.46 -12.52 31.03
CA ASN A 90 -15.38 -12.06 29.99
C ASN A 90 -14.76 -10.87 29.24
N LEU A 91 -14.44 -11.03 27.97
CA LEU A 91 -13.92 -9.99 27.07
C LEU A 91 -14.85 -9.78 25.87
N ASN A 92 -16.14 -10.10 26.01
CA ASN A 92 -17.12 -9.93 24.95
C ASN A 92 -17.08 -8.49 24.41
N GLY A 93 -16.85 -8.34 23.11
CA GLY A 93 -16.78 -7.05 22.44
C GLY A 93 -15.60 -6.15 22.85
N ALA A 94 -14.62 -6.65 23.60
CA ALA A 94 -13.46 -5.88 24.03
C ALA A 94 -12.57 -5.49 22.83
N ASN A 95 -11.95 -4.31 22.89
CA ASN A 95 -11.05 -3.84 21.86
C ASN A 95 -9.58 -4.06 22.26
N LEU A 96 -8.98 -5.14 21.77
CA LEU A 96 -7.58 -5.54 21.99
C LEU A 96 -6.68 -5.13 20.81
N SER A 97 -7.08 -4.16 19.99
CA SER A 97 -6.29 -3.82 18.81
C SER A 97 -4.88 -3.36 19.17
N ALA A 98 -3.89 -3.93 18.48
CA ALA A 98 -2.46 -3.74 18.73
C ALA A 98 -2.01 -4.04 20.19
N ALA A 99 -2.78 -4.82 20.96
CA ALA A 99 -2.38 -5.26 22.29
C ALA A 99 -1.28 -6.34 22.22
N ASP A 100 -0.44 -6.39 23.24
CA ASP A 100 0.60 -7.41 23.41
C ASP A 100 0.12 -8.50 24.38
N LEU A 101 -0.15 -9.69 23.86
CA LEU A 101 -0.69 -10.86 24.57
C LEU A 101 0.36 -11.99 24.67
N ILE A 102 1.65 -11.69 24.53
CA ILE A 102 2.68 -12.74 24.56
C ILE A 102 2.58 -13.54 25.87
N ALA A 103 2.48 -14.87 25.75
CA ALA A 103 2.40 -15.78 26.89
C ALA A 103 1.25 -15.47 27.87
N THR A 104 0.17 -14.84 27.40
CA THR A 104 -1.07 -14.64 28.18
C THR A 104 -1.89 -15.93 28.25
N ASP A 105 -2.50 -16.21 29.40
CA ASP A 105 -3.45 -17.31 29.56
C ASP A 105 -4.90 -16.82 29.39
N LEU A 106 -5.60 -17.33 28.37
CA LEU A 106 -7.00 -17.02 28.04
C LEU A 106 -7.89 -18.26 28.11
N ILE A 107 -7.55 -19.20 29.00
CA ILE A 107 -8.26 -20.49 29.10
C ILE A 107 -9.72 -20.23 29.49
N ALA A 108 -10.66 -20.76 28.69
CA ALA A 108 -12.10 -20.59 28.89
C ALA A 108 -12.58 -19.12 28.95
N ALA A 109 -11.82 -18.17 28.40
CA ALA A 109 -12.24 -16.77 28.29
C ALA A 109 -13.32 -16.60 27.20
N ASP A 110 -14.27 -15.69 27.44
CA ASP A 110 -15.22 -15.28 26.41
C ASP A 110 -14.65 -14.11 25.60
N LEU A 111 -14.16 -14.39 24.40
CA LEU A 111 -13.60 -13.40 23.47
C LEU A 111 -14.57 -13.09 22.32
N SER A 112 -15.86 -13.42 22.48
CA SER A 112 -16.82 -13.26 21.40
C SER A 112 -16.96 -11.79 20.98
N GLY A 113 -16.89 -11.53 19.68
CA GLY A 113 -16.92 -10.17 19.15
C GLY A 113 -15.70 -9.29 19.50
N ALA A 114 -14.66 -9.84 20.13
CA ALA A 114 -13.46 -9.07 20.48
C ALA A 114 -12.65 -8.68 19.24
N ASN A 115 -11.96 -7.54 19.33
CA ASN A 115 -11.13 -7.03 18.24
C ASN A 115 -9.64 -7.29 18.51
N PHE A 116 -9.04 -8.23 17.80
CA PHE A 116 -7.61 -8.55 17.83
C PHE A 116 -6.82 -7.92 16.67
N SER A 117 -7.36 -6.91 15.97
CA SER A 117 -6.64 -6.28 14.86
C SER A 117 -5.21 -5.89 15.26
N ARG A 118 -4.20 -6.44 14.59
CA ARG A 118 -2.76 -6.21 14.84
C ARG A 118 -2.26 -6.62 16.23
N ALA A 119 -3.01 -7.45 16.96
CA ALA A 119 -2.60 -7.91 18.29
C ALA A 119 -1.49 -8.95 18.21
N ASN A 120 -0.61 -8.99 19.22
CA ASN A 120 0.48 -9.94 19.30
C ASN A 120 0.16 -11.10 20.26
N ALA A 121 -0.31 -12.23 19.74
CA ALA A 121 -0.77 -13.39 20.52
C ALA A 121 0.19 -14.60 20.43
N LEU A 122 1.49 -14.34 20.45
CA LEU A 122 2.54 -15.38 20.46
C LEU A 122 2.53 -16.14 21.77
N ASN A 123 2.60 -17.47 21.71
CA ASN A 123 2.60 -18.33 22.89
C ASN A 123 1.36 -18.16 23.81
N THR A 124 0.30 -17.52 23.32
CA THR A 124 -0.95 -17.30 24.07
C THR A 124 -1.74 -18.59 24.14
N ASN A 125 -2.39 -18.84 25.27
CA ASN A 125 -3.21 -20.03 25.47
C ASN A 125 -4.71 -19.72 25.32
N PHE A 126 -5.32 -20.13 24.21
CA PHE A 126 -6.77 -19.97 23.95
C PHE A 126 -7.58 -21.25 24.28
N THR A 127 -7.06 -22.19 25.08
CA THR A 127 -7.76 -23.45 25.34
C THR A 127 -9.20 -23.21 25.85
N ARG A 128 -10.21 -23.77 25.18
CA ARG A 128 -11.64 -23.59 25.48
C ARG A 128 -12.17 -22.16 25.40
N ALA A 129 -11.42 -21.22 24.81
CA ALA A 129 -11.89 -19.85 24.64
C ALA A 129 -12.97 -19.76 23.54
N ASN A 130 -13.86 -18.77 23.67
CA ASN A 130 -14.87 -18.48 22.66
C ASN A 130 -14.42 -17.32 21.77
N LEU A 131 -14.05 -17.59 20.52
CA LEU A 131 -13.61 -16.59 19.53
C LEU A 131 -14.72 -16.21 18.52
N THR A 132 -15.97 -16.61 18.77
CA THR A 132 -17.07 -16.37 17.83
C THR A 132 -17.28 -14.88 17.56
N GLY A 133 -17.19 -14.49 16.30
CA GLY A 133 -17.34 -13.11 15.85
C GLY A 133 -16.13 -12.22 16.12
N ALA A 134 -15.01 -12.77 16.58
CA ALA A 134 -13.79 -11.99 16.77
C ALA A 134 -13.23 -11.47 15.44
N CYS A 135 -12.59 -10.30 15.46
CA CYS A 135 -11.80 -9.81 14.34
C CYS A 135 -10.32 -10.14 14.56
N ILE A 136 -9.72 -10.84 13.60
CA ILE A 136 -8.34 -11.35 13.67
C ILE A 136 -7.44 -10.74 12.59
N GLN A 137 -7.80 -9.56 12.10
CA GLN A 137 -7.04 -8.83 11.09
C GLN A 137 -5.59 -8.66 11.55
N ASP A 138 -4.62 -9.18 10.80
CA ASP A 138 -3.18 -8.98 11.05
C ASP A 138 -2.72 -9.38 12.47
N TRP A 139 -3.45 -10.27 13.15
CA TRP A 139 -3.00 -10.76 14.44
C TRP A 139 -1.76 -11.66 14.28
N ASN A 140 -0.86 -11.65 15.25
CA ASN A 140 0.36 -12.43 15.22
C ASN A 140 0.22 -13.67 16.12
N ILE A 141 0.40 -14.86 15.54
CA ILE A 141 0.36 -16.15 16.24
C ILE A 141 1.51 -17.04 15.75
N ASN A 142 1.93 -17.99 16.58
CA ASN A 142 2.96 -18.97 16.21
C ASN A 142 2.52 -20.41 16.59
N GLN A 143 3.45 -21.36 16.48
CA GLN A 143 3.19 -22.76 16.84
C GLN A 143 2.94 -23.00 18.32
N ARG A 144 3.46 -22.13 19.18
CA ARG A 144 3.29 -22.22 20.63
C ARG A 144 1.98 -21.59 21.09
N THR A 145 1.29 -20.81 20.24
CA THR A 145 -0.07 -20.34 20.50
C THR A 145 -1.03 -21.54 20.49
N ILE A 146 -1.79 -21.75 21.56
CA ILE A 146 -2.62 -22.96 21.77
C ILE A 146 -4.08 -22.66 21.41
N PHE A 147 -4.72 -23.56 20.66
CA PHE A 147 -6.13 -23.45 20.22
C PHE A 147 -6.96 -24.71 20.52
N GLU A 148 -6.65 -25.41 21.62
CA GLU A 148 -7.36 -26.63 22.00
C GLU A 148 -8.81 -26.34 22.40
N GLU A 149 -9.77 -27.08 21.83
CA GLU A 149 -11.20 -26.95 22.17
C GLU A 149 -11.78 -25.53 22.03
N VAL A 150 -11.20 -24.71 21.14
CA VAL A 150 -11.73 -23.36 20.86
C VAL A 150 -13.12 -23.43 20.25
N ILE A 151 -14.02 -22.60 20.76
CA ILE A 151 -15.37 -22.40 20.22
C ILE A 151 -15.31 -21.23 19.25
N CYS A 152 -15.58 -21.48 17.97
CA CYS A 152 -15.57 -20.43 16.96
C CYS A 152 -16.54 -20.76 15.82
N ASP A 153 -17.68 -20.07 15.78
CA ASP A 153 -18.66 -20.25 14.70
C ASP A 153 -18.31 -19.43 13.45
N TYR A 154 -17.69 -18.25 13.61
CA TYR A 154 -17.27 -17.38 12.52
C TYR A 154 -16.27 -16.33 13.02
N ILE A 155 -15.52 -15.72 12.11
CA ILE A 155 -14.59 -14.61 12.38
C ILE A 155 -14.75 -13.50 11.34
N TYR A 156 -14.06 -12.38 11.58
CA TYR A 156 -13.87 -11.29 10.62
C TYR A 156 -12.39 -11.04 10.35
N TYR A 157 -12.04 -10.78 9.10
CA TYR A 157 -10.67 -10.46 8.68
C TYR A 157 -10.37 -8.97 8.57
N GLU A 158 -11.39 -8.14 8.72
CA GLU A 158 -11.23 -6.70 8.55
C GLU A 158 -12.19 -5.94 9.45
N LEU A 159 -11.67 -4.94 10.14
CA LEU A 159 -12.49 -3.92 10.78
C LEU A 159 -12.45 -2.67 9.90
N GLY A 160 -13.50 -2.51 9.09
CA GLY A 160 -13.64 -1.36 8.20
C GLY A 160 -13.94 -0.06 8.94
N GLU A 161 -14.04 1.03 8.17
CA GLU A 161 -14.36 2.35 8.70
C GLU A 161 -15.63 2.33 9.59
N ARG A 162 -15.62 3.16 10.63
CA ARG A 162 -16.69 3.23 11.65
C ARG A 162 -16.92 1.94 12.46
N ARG A 163 -15.90 1.09 12.59
CA ARG A 163 -15.98 -0.21 13.31
C ARG A 163 -16.97 -1.18 12.69
N THR A 164 -17.08 -1.16 11.36
CA THR A 164 -17.91 -2.13 10.64
C THR A 164 -17.09 -3.40 10.44
N TYR A 165 -17.54 -4.53 10.99
CA TYR A 165 -16.89 -5.81 10.76
C TYR A 165 -17.10 -6.26 9.30
N GLN A 166 -16.00 -6.46 8.58
CA GLN A 166 -15.97 -6.82 7.17
C GLN A 166 -15.28 -8.18 6.97
N GLU A 167 -15.47 -8.76 5.78
CA GLU A 167 -14.86 -10.03 5.38
C GLU A 167 -15.15 -11.23 6.30
N ARG A 168 -16.40 -11.38 6.77
CA ARG A 168 -16.82 -12.55 7.56
C ARG A 168 -16.38 -13.89 6.93
N ARG A 169 -15.95 -14.84 7.75
CA ARG A 169 -15.85 -16.26 7.39
C ARG A 169 -16.62 -17.13 8.38
N PRO A 170 -17.51 -18.02 7.91
CA PRO A 170 -17.93 -18.17 6.51
C PRO A 170 -18.58 -16.89 5.94
N ARG A 171 -18.48 -16.67 4.62
CA ARG A 171 -19.01 -15.46 3.97
C ARG A 171 -20.54 -15.37 4.06
N ASP A 172 -21.21 -16.51 4.07
CA ASP A 172 -22.67 -16.60 4.26
C ASP A 172 -23.00 -16.37 5.74
N PRO A 173 -23.74 -15.30 6.09
CA PRO A 173 -24.06 -14.97 7.48
C PRO A 173 -24.92 -16.03 8.19
N ASN A 174 -25.62 -16.89 7.43
CA ASN A 174 -26.46 -17.95 7.99
C ASN A 174 -25.67 -19.24 8.25
N LYS A 175 -24.37 -19.27 7.94
CA LYS A 175 -23.50 -20.42 8.17
C LYS A 175 -22.50 -20.17 9.28
N ILE A 176 -22.15 -21.26 9.96
CA ILE A 176 -21.05 -21.35 10.90
C ILE A 176 -19.93 -22.20 10.29
N PHE A 177 -18.74 -22.16 10.87
CA PHE A 177 -17.62 -23.02 10.50
C PHE A 177 -18.00 -24.50 10.64
N ASN A 178 -17.59 -25.31 9.66
CA ASN A 178 -17.67 -26.76 9.82
C ASN A 178 -16.52 -27.21 10.74
N PRO A 179 -16.62 -28.42 11.33
CA PRO A 179 -15.51 -29.00 12.07
C PRO A 179 -14.20 -28.97 11.29
N GLY A 180 -13.17 -28.36 11.88
CA GLY A 180 -11.83 -28.20 11.29
C GLY A 180 -11.61 -26.97 10.42
N ASP A 181 -12.66 -26.21 10.04
CA ASP A 181 -12.47 -25.00 9.21
C ASP A 181 -11.67 -23.93 9.95
N PHE A 182 -11.95 -23.73 11.24
CA PHE A 182 -11.16 -22.83 12.09
C PHE A 182 -9.71 -23.31 12.22
N GLN A 183 -9.48 -24.62 12.37
CA GLN A 183 -8.12 -25.16 12.47
C GLN A 183 -7.30 -24.87 11.20
N ARG A 184 -7.86 -25.11 10.01
CA ARG A 184 -7.18 -24.79 8.74
C ARG A 184 -6.89 -23.30 8.60
N LEU A 185 -7.81 -22.46 9.05
CA LEU A 185 -7.61 -21.01 9.07
C LEU A 185 -6.40 -20.63 9.93
N ILE A 186 -6.27 -21.22 11.12
CA ILE A 186 -5.14 -21.00 12.02
C ILE A 186 -3.84 -21.55 11.42
N GLU A 187 -3.88 -22.72 10.79
CA GLU A 187 -2.72 -23.29 10.08
C GLU A 187 -2.19 -22.33 9.02
N THR A 188 -3.05 -21.78 8.17
CA THR A 188 -2.66 -20.76 7.18
C THR A 188 -2.08 -19.50 7.85
N ALA A 189 -2.73 -19.00 8.90
CA ALA A 189 -2.27 -17.80 9.61
C ALA A 189 -0.94 -18.00 10.36
N ARG A 190 -0.55 -19.24 10.67
CA ARG A 190 0.77 -19.56 11.27
C ARG A 190 1.89 -19.54 10.26
N GLU A 191 1.62 -19.82 8.99
CA GLU A 191 2.65 -19.98 7.95
C GLU A 191 3.00 -18.68 7.24
N THR A 192 2.11 -17.68 7.25
CA THR A 192 2.32 -16.42 6.51
C THR A 192 2.45 -15.18 7.39
N VAL A 193 3.15 -14.17 6.88
CA VAL A 193 3.13 -12.76 7.34
C VAL A 193 2.48 -11.94 6.25
N ASP A 194 1.44 -11.18 6.58
CA ASP A 194 0.71 -10.37 5.61
C ASP A 194 1.25 -8.94 5.62
N LEU A 195 1.76 -8.46 4.49
CA LEU A 195 2.13 -7.05 4.27
C LEU A 195 1.02 -6.35 3.48
N ILE A 196 0.46 -5.29 4.04
CA ILE A 196 -0.69 -4.55 3.50
C ILE A 196 -0.27 -3.22 2.88
N PHE A 197 -0.73 -2.96 1.67
CA PHE A 197 -0.46 -1.73 0.92
C PHE A 197 -1.78 -1.12 0.47
N SER A 198 -2.25 -0.10 1.20
CA SER A 198 -3.47 0.65 0.89
C SER A 198 -3.31 1.60 -0.29
N ASP A 199 -2.13 2.20 -0.44
CA ASP A 199 -1.87 3.31 -1.39
C ASP A 199 -1.16 2.84 -2.67
N GLY A 200 -1.31 1.55 -3.01
CA GLY A 200 -0.56 0.91 -4.08
C GLY A 200 0.86 0.52 -3.65
N ILE A 201 1.60 -0.11 -4.56
CA ILE A 201 2.93 -0.68 -4.28
C ILE A 201 3.93 -0.09 -5.28
N ASP A 202 4.95 0.62 -4.79
CA ASP A 202 6.18 0.80 -5.54
C ASP A 202 6.97 -0.52 -5.54
N TRP A 203 6.91 -1.23 -6.67
CA TRP A 203 7.51 -2.56 -6.79
C TRP A 203 9.02 -2.55 -6.68
N LYS A 204 9.69 -1.44 -7.03
CA LYS A 204 11.14 -1.34 -6.91
C LYS A 204 11.54 -1.20 -5.45
N ALA A 205 10.90 -0.29 -4.71
CA ALA A 205 11.09 -0.16 -3.27
C ALA A 205 10.76 -1.46 -2.55
N PHE A 206 9.69 -2.15 -2.97
CA PHE A 206 9.26 -3.41 -2.37
C PHE A 206 10.33 -4.49 -2.53
N LEU A 207 10.76 -4.75 -3.77
CA LEU A 207 11.74 -5.80 -4.06
C LEU A 207 13.08 -5.53 -3.38
N GLU A 208 13.56 -4.28 -3.38
CA GLU A 208 14.80 -3.90 -2.69
C GLU A 208 14.70 -4.10 -1.16
N SER A 209 13.52 -3.86 -0.58
CA SER A 209 13.28 -4.01 0.87
C SER A 209 13.12 -5.47 1.27
N PHE A 210 12.35 -6.23 0.51
CA PHE A 210 12.13 -7.66 0.72
C PHE A 210 13.44 -8.44 0.58
N HIS A 211 14.25 -8.14 -0.45
CA HIS A 211 15.55 -8.76 -0.63
C HIS A 211 16.52 -8.43 0.52
N GLY A 212 16.46 -7.20 1.06
CA GLY A 212 17.23 -6.84 2.25
C GLY A 212 16.86 -7.70 3.46
N LEU A 213 15.56 -7.93 3.68
CA LEU A 213 15.06 -8.80 4.73
C LEU A 213 15.44 -10.27 4.54
N GLN A 214 15.42 -10.78 3.31
CA GLN A 214 15.87 -12.14 2.99
C GLN A 214 17.35 -12.36 3.32
N ILE A 215 18.18 -11.31 3.24
CA ILE A 215 19.60 -11.38 3.64
C ILE A 215 19.76 -11.32 5.17
N GLU A 216 18.95 -10.49 5.83
CA GLU A 216 18.98 -10.31 7.29
C GLU A 216 18.40 -11.53 8.05
N SER A 217 17.55 -12.35 7.42
CA SER A 217 16.94 -13.52 8.05
C SER A 217 17.95 -14.66 8.21
N GLU A 218 18.46 -14.87 9.43
CA GLU A 218 19.44 -15.92 9.76
C GLU A 218 18.88 -17.36 9.72
N ASN A 219 17.56 -17.55 9.87
CA ASN A 219 16.94 -18.84 10.20
C ASN A 219 15.92 -19.39 9.19
N GLY A 220 15.82 -18.85 7.98
CA GLY A 220 15.04 -19.50 6.92
C GLY A 220 14.74 -18.62 5.71
N GLU A 221 14.30 -19.26 4.63
CA GLU A 221 14.04 -18.62 3.34
C GLU A 221 12.66 -17.95 3.39
N LEU A 222 12.63 -16.61 3.50
CA LEU A 222 11.38 -15.85 3.31
C LEU A 222 10.98 -15.96 1.83
N SER A 223 9.75 -16.36 1.54
CA SER A 223 9.21 -16.40 0.17
C SER A 223 7.87 -15.70 0.07
N ILE A 224 7.48 -15.27 -1.13
CA ILE A 224 6.14 -14.71 -1.35
C ILE A 224 5.18 -15.87 -1.58
N ALA A 225 4.29 -16.09 -0.62
CA ALA A 225 3.24 -17.11 -0.67
C ALA A 225 2.11 -16.70 -1.63
N GLY A 226 1.79 -15.40 -1.67
CA GLY A 226 0.68 -14.89 -2.48
C GLY A 226 0.60 -13.37 -2.53
N ILE A 227 -0.09 -12.86 -3.55
CA ILE A 227 -0.43 -11.44 -3.69
C ILE A 227 -1.93 -11.35 -3.92
N LEU A 228 -2.64 -10.73 -2.98
CA LEU A 228 -4.09 -10.59 -2.97
C LEU A 228 -4.44 -9.12 -3.23
N LYS A 229 -5.41 -8.87 -4.11
CA LYS A 229 -6.00 -7.54 -4.31
C LYS A 229 -7.41 -7.52 -3.71
N LYS A 230 -7.61 -6.67 -2.70
CA LYS A 230 -8.90 -6.42 -2.08
C LYS A 230 -9.78 -5.51 -2.96
N ARG A 231 -11.08 -5.45 -2.63
CA ARG A 231 -12.09 -4.72 -3.43
C ARG A 231 -11.93 -3.21 -3.36
N ASP A 232 -11.38 -2.71 -2.27
CA ASP A 232 -11.05 -1.30 -2.00
C ASP A 232 -9.79 -0.83 -2.74
N GLY A 233 -9.04 -1.75 -3.36
CA GLY A 233 -7.77 -1.46 -4.05
C GLY A 233 -6.53 -1.80 -3.23
N THR A 234 -6.68 -2.17 -1.95
CA THR A 234 -5.59 -2.58 -1.06
C THR A 234 -4.96 -3.88 -1.57
N PHE A 235 -3.63 -3.93 -1.57
CA PHE A 235 -2.87 -5.15 -1.84
C PHE A 235 -2.41 -5.79 -0.54
N VAL A 236 -2.47 -7.12 -0.46
CA VAL A 236 -1.91 -7.92 0.64
C VAL A 236 -0.89 -8.87 0.04
N ILE A 237 0.37 -8.74 0.43
CA ILE A 237 1.45 -9.66 0.06
C ILE A 237 1.68 -10.60 1.23
N GLN A 238 1.39 -11.87 1.02
CA GLN A 238 1.60 -12.91 2.00
C GLN A 238 3.03 -13.45 1.84
N ILE A 239 3.80 -13.41 2.91
CA ILE A 239 5.18 -13.89 2.99
C ILE A 239 5.20 -15.18 3.79
N ASP A 240 5.64 -16.28 3.21
CA ASP A 240 6.02 -17.46 3.97
C ASP A 240 7.21 -17.10 4.85
N ALA A 241 7.06 -17.31 6.14
CA ALA A 241 8.12 -17.06 7.11
C ALA A 241 8.33 -18.29 8.00
N PRO A 242 9.57 -18.53 8.47
CA PRO A 242 9.82 -19.55 9.49
C PRO A 242 8.87 -19.42 10.67
N GLN A 243 8.48 -20.56 11.24
CA GLN A 243 7.40 -20.66 12.22
C GLN A 243 7.67 -19.93 13.54
N ASP A 244 8.91 -19.60 13.83
CA ASP A 244 9.39 -18.84 15.00
C ASP A 244 9.68 -17.36 14.70
N THR A 245 9.40 -16.90 13.49
CA THR A 245 9.60 -15.50 13.08
C THR A 245 8.73 -14.56 13.91
N ASP A 246 9.33 -13.51 14.47
CA ASP A 246 8.58 -12.37 15.00
C ASP A 246 7.91 -11.62 13.84
N LYS A 247 6.68 -12.01 13.51
CA LYS A 247 5.94 -11.46 12.35
C LYS A 247 5.73 -9.95 12.47
N ALA A 248 5.39 -9.47 13.66
CA ALA A 248 5.21 -8.04 13.91
C ALA A 248 6.55 -7.28 13.80
N GLY A 249 7.64 -7.86 14.32
CA GLY A 249 8.99 -7.32 14.13
C GLY A 249 9.40 -7.29 12.66
N LEU A 250 9.15 -8.38 11.92
CA LEU A 250 9.44 -8.50 10.49
C LEU A 250 8.63 -7.48 9.67
N GLU A 251 7.32 -7.36 9.92
CA GLU A 251 6.44 -6.38 9.27
C GLU A 251 6.93 -4.95 9.54
N ASN A 252 7.19 -4.61 10.79
CA ASN A 252 7.70 -3.28 11.15
C ASN A 252 9.06 -2.99 10.50
N ARG A 253 9.97 -3.98 10.52
CA ARG A 253 11.28 -3.87 9.87
C ARG A 253 11.13 -3.68 8.37
N PHE A 254 10.23 -4.45 7.74
CA PHE A 254 9.89 -4.30 6.33
C PHE A 254 9.49 -2.87 6.01
N TYR A 255 8.48 -2.34 6.72
CA TYR A 255 7.98 -0.99 6.42
C TYR A 255 9.00 0.10 6.67
N GLN A 256 9.83 -0.02 7.71
CA GLN A 256 10.93 0.93 7.94
C GLN A 256 11.91 0.98 6.76
N VAL A 257 12.32 -0.19 6.25
CA VAL A 257 13.23 -0.25 5.10
C VAL A 257 12.52 0.22 3.82
N TYR A 258 11.26 -0.16 3.64
CA TYR A 258 10.43 0.23 2.50
C TYR A 258 10.26 1.74 2.39
N GLU A 259 9.91 2.42 3.48
CA GLU A 259 9.77 3.87 3.50
C GLU A 259 11.09 4.59 3.18
N GLN A 260 12.22 4.08 3.68
CA GLN A 260 13.54 4.63 3.36
C GLN A 260 13.88 4.47 1.87
N ARG A 261 13.55 3.31 1.28
CA ARG A 261 13.76 3.05 -0.16
C ARG A 261 12.87 3.92 -1.02
N LEU A 262 11.60 4.08 -0.64
CA LEU A 262 10.64 4.94 -1.31
C LEU A 262 11.12 6.39 -1.32
N ALA A 263 11.57 6.92 -0.17
CA ALA A 263 12.11 8.27 -0.07
C ALA A 263 13.36 8.49 -0.95
N LEU A 264 14.26 7.49 -1.04
CA LEU A 264 15.44 7.57 -1.89
C LEU A 264 15.07 7.56 -3.38
N ILE A 265 14.08 6.76 -3.77
CA ILE A 265 13.56 6.70 -5.13
C ILE A 265 12.93 8.04 -5.50
N GLU A 266 12.08 8.58 -4.63
CA GLU A 266 11.45 9.89 -4.83
C GLU A 266 12.49 11.00 -4.96
N GLN A 267 13.51 11.03 -4.10
CA GLN A 267 14.59 12.01 -4.18
C GLN A 267 15.34 11.93 -5.52
N LYS A 268 15.60 10.73 -6.04
CA LYS A 268 16.23 10.54 -7.35
C LYS A 268 15.33 11.06 -8.48
N TYR A 269 14.03 10.80 -8.42
CA TYR A 269 13.08 11.33 -9.39
C TYR A 269 13.02 12.86 -9.36
N GLN A 270 12.95 13.47 -8.18
CA GLN A 270 12.96 14.92 -8.02
C GLN A 270 14.24 15.55 -8.58
N ALA A 271 15.41 14.95 -8.33
CA ALA A 271 16.67 15.40 -8.90
C ALA A 271 16.70 15.30 -10.44
N GLN A 272 16.15 14.22 -11.00
CA GLN A 272 16.04 14.07 -12.46
C GLN A 272 15.10 15.09 -13.09
N LEU A 273 13.97 15.38 -12.45
CA LEU A 273 13.02 16.40 -12.89
C LEU A 273 13.68 17.78 -12.87
N ALA A 274 14.37 18.14 -11.79
CA ALA A 274 15.10 19.40 -11.68
C ALA A 274 16.19 19.56 -12.76
N ASN A 275 16.95 18.49 -13.02
CA ASN A 275 17.96 18.50 -14.09
C ASN A 275 17.33 18.71 -15.47
N LYS A 276 16.19 18.06 -15.75
CA LYS A 276 15.45 18.25 -17.01
C LYS A 276 14.88 19.66 -17.12
N GLU A 277 14.36 20.23 -16.04
CA GLU A 277 13.84 21.60 -16.01
C GLU A 277 14.94 22.63 -16.28
N GLN A 278 16.15 22.39 -15.75
CA GLN A 278 17.32 23.20 -16.05
C GLN A 278 17.74 23.09 -17.53
N GLU A 279 17.68 21.89 -18.13
CA GLU A 279 17.94 21.70 -19.55
C GLU A 279 16.95 22.47 -20.43
N ILE A 280 15.66 22.41 -20.10
CA ILE A 280 14.60 23.17 -20.80
C ILE A 280 14.88 24.68 -20.70
N THR A 281 15.16 25.17 -19.50
CA THR A 281 15.47 26.59 -19.26
C THR A 281 16.69 27.06 -20.06
N ASN A 282 17.74 26.22 -20.14
CA ASN A 282 18.92 26.53 -20.92
C ASN A 282 18.61 26.57 -22.43
N ARG A 283 17.81 25.62 -22.93
CA ARG A 283 17.36 25.58 -24.33
C ARG A 283 16.54 26.83 -24.68
N ASP A 284 15.64 27.25 -23.81
CA ASP A 284 14.81 28.45 -24.01
C ASP A 284 15.67 29.71 -24.07
N ARG A 285 16.71 29.80 -23.23
CA ARG A 285 17.66 30.93 -23.26
C ARG A 285 18.44 30.97 -24.57
N GLU A 286 18.91 29.83 -25.06
CA GLU A 286 19.63 29.72 -26.33
C GLU A 286 18.73 30.13 -27.52
N LEU A 287 17.49 29.66 -27.55
CA LEU A 287 16.49 30.06 -28.57
C LEU A 287 16.22 31.57 -28.56
N LEU A 288 16.09 32.18 -27.37
CA LEU A 288 15.92 33.63 -27.24
C LEU A 288 17.15 34.42 -27.69
N GLN A 289 18.35 33.86 -27.54
CA GLN A 289 19.58 34.49 -28.03
C GLN A 289 19.66 34.42 -29.56
N LEU A 290 19.40 33.25 -30.15
CA LEU A 290 19.33 33.07 -31.61
C LEU A 290 18.30 34.00 -32.27
N HIS A 291 17.13 34.18 -31.64
CA HIS A 291 16.13 35.14 -32.14
C HIS A 291 16.62 36.59 -32.08
N ARG A 292 17.35 36.98 -31.02
CA ARG A 292 17.96 38.32 -30.94
C ARG A 292 19.04 38.54 -31.99
N GLU A 293 19.90 37.56 -32.20
CA GLU A 293 20.95 37.61 -33.23
C GLU A 293 20.34 37.75 -34.63
N LYS A 294 19.39 36.88 -35.00
CA LYS A 294 18.67 36.99 -36.29
C LYS A 294 17.95 38.33 -36.46
N SER A 295 17.36 38.87 -35.40
CA SER A 295 16.72 40.19 -35.46
C SER A 295 17.73 41.31 -35.68
N THR A 296 18.95 41.16 -35.15
CA THR A 296 20.04 42.12 -35.34
C THR A 296 20.55 42.06 -36.78
N ASP A 297 20.79 40.86 -37.31
CA ASP A 297 21.17 40.62 -38.71
C ASP A 297 20.15 41.22 -39.67
N MET A 298 18.85 41.00 -39.43
CA MET A 298 17.78 41.58 -40.23
C MET A 298 17.80 43.11 -40.23
N THR A 299 18.12 43.72 -39.09
CA THR A 299 18.26 45.18 -38.97
C THR A 299 19.46 45.69 -39.77
N GLU A 300 20.55 44.93 -39.79
CA GLU A 300 21.76 45.26 -40.54
C GLU A 300 21.57 45.08 -42.06
N ILE A 301 20.89 44.01 -42.48
CA ILE A 301 20.45 43.80 -43.87
C ILE A 301 19.56 44.96 -44.34
N ALA A 302 18.60 45.39 -43.52
CA ALA A 302 17.74 46.52 -43.84
C ALA A 302 18.53 47.83 -44.04
N LYS A 303 19.55 48.09 -43.21
CA LYS A 303 20.47 49.23 -43.38
C LYS A 303 21.29 49.14 -44.67
N LEU A 304 21.78 47.94 -45.02
CA LEU A 304 22.54 47.71 -46.26
C LEU A 304 21.67 47.89 -47.51
N LEU A 305 20.41 47.44 -47.47
CA LEU A 305 19.46 47.61 -48.57
C LEU A 305 19.04 49.07 -48.76
N ALA A 306 18.89 49.84 -47.67
CA ALA A 306 18.56 51.26 -47.73
C ALA A 306 19.65 52.12 -48.43
N ASN A 307 20.90 51.64 -48.47
CA ASN A 307 22.04 52.34 -49.06
C ASN A 307 22.37 51.92 -50.50
N ARG A 308 21.55 51.08 -51.15
CA ARG A 308 21.75 50.71 -52.57
C ARG A 308 20.92 51.61 -53.50
N PRO A 309 21.51 52.25 -54.54
CA PRO A 309 20.73 52.99 -55.53
C PRO A 309 19.89 52.01 -56.38
N MET A 310 18.56 52.18 -56.38
CA MET A 310 17.65 51.43 -57.23
C MET A 310 17.54 52.07 -58.62
N THR A 311 17.98 51.35 -59.65
CA THR A 311 17.55 51.60 -61.04
C THR A 311 16.35 50.69 -61.36
N ILE A 312 15.18 51.28 -61.57
CA ILE A 312 13.96 50.56 -61.95
C ILE A 312 13.77 50.68 -63.47
N GLU A 313 13.92 49.60 -64.22
CA GLU A 313 13.39 49.50 -65.58
C GLU A 313 11.93 49.06 -65.51
N ALA A 314 11.02 49.98 -65.80
CA ALA A 314 9.59 49.72 -65.80
C ALA A 314 9.15 48.99 -67.08
N LYS A 315 8.75 47.71 -66.96
CA LYS A 315 7.82 47.08 -67.92
C LYS A 315 6.41 47.17 -67.36
N ALA A 316 5.58 47.97 -68.00
CA ALA A 316 4.17 48.13 -67.65
C ALA A 316 3.39 46.84 -67.94
N VAL A 317 2.74 46.29 -66.92
CA VAL A 317 1.65 45.33 -67.08
C VAL A 317 0.44 45.87 -66.30
N SER A 318 -0.68 45.98 -67.01
CA SER A 318 -1.95 46.59 -66.60
C SER A 318 -2.63 45.81 -65.48
N TYR A 319 -3.10 46.52 -64.44
CA TYR A 319 -3.87 45.98 -63.32
C TYR A 319 -5.37 46.16 -63.56
N GLY A 320 -6.13 45.07 -63.44
CA GLY A 320 -7.58 45.08 -63.26
C GLY A 320 -7.95 45.51 -61.84
N GLU A 321 -9.02 46.29 -61.76
CA GLU A 321 -9.48 47.13 -60.65
C GLU A 321 -9.68 46.45 -59.28
N ILE A 322 -9.24 47.11 -58.21
CA ILE A 322 -9.63 46.86 -56.82
C ILE A 322 -10.63 47.93 -56.40
N LYS A 323 -11.81 47.53 -55.89
CA LYS A 323 -12.71 48.43 -55.15
C LYS A 323 -13.02 47.88 -53.74
N GLN A 324 -12.42 48.57 -52.77
CA GLN A 324 -12.87 48.96 -51.43
C GLN A 324 -13.98 48.17 -50.71
N ALA A 325 -13.68 47.76 -49.47
CA ALA A 325 -14.21 48.29 -48.19
C ALA A 325 -13.89 47.23 -47.11
N GLY A 326 -13.08 47.49 -46.08
CA GLY A 326 -13.44 48.35 -44.96
C GLY A 326 -13.81 47.48 -43.76
N ASN A 327 -13.08 47.67 -42.66
CA ASN A 327 -13.53 47.59 -41.27
C ASN A 327 -12.95 46.48 -40.37
N PHE A 328 -12.27 46.96 -39.32
CA PHE A 328 -12.04 46.29 -38.05
C PHE A 328 -13.38 45.97 -37.38
N GLY A 329 -13.48 44.80 -36.74
CA GLY A 329 -14.63 44.47 -35.89
C GLY A 329 -14.51 43.07 -35.27
N VAL A 330 -14.21 43.05 -33.97
CA VAL A 330 -14.35 41.87 -33.10
C VAL A 330 -15.84 41.52 -32.97
N GLY A 331 -16.19 40.25 -33.15
CA GLY A 331 -17.54 39.72 -32.94
C GLY A 331 -17.53 38.20 -32.80
N VAL A 332 -17.82 37.74 -31.60
CA VAL A 332 -17.96 36.33 -31.20
C VAL A 332 -19.34 35.82 -31.62
N ASN A 333 -19.46 34.67 -32.29
CA ASN A 333 -20.25 33.52 -31.80
C ASN A 333 -20.32 32.33 -32.78
N GLN A 334 -19.95 31.17 -32.22
CA GLN A 334 -20.58 29.85 -32.29
C GLN A 334 -21.43 29.48 -33.52
N GLY A 335 -20.97 28.43 -34.21
CA GLY A 335 -21.79 27.52 -35.01
C GLY A 335 -21.29 26.10 -34.79
N GLU A 336 -22.16 25.26 -34.21
CA GLU A 336 -21.98 23.85 -33.88
C GLU A 336 -21.49 23.01 -35.08
N ILE A 337 -20.55 22.09 -34.84
CA ILE A 337 -20.55 20.79 -35.52
C ILE A 337 -20.53 19.72 -34.42
N LYS A 338 -21.67 19.04 -34.32
CA LYS A 338 -21.93 17.90 -33.44
C LYS A 338 -21.20 16.65 -33.95
N ASP A 339 -20.71 15.88 -32.99
CA ASP A 339 -20.51 14.43 -32.95
C ASP A 339 -20.80 13.62 -34.23
N ASN A 340 -19.79 12.94 -34.79
CA ASN A 340 -19.52 11.52 -34.50
C ASN A 340 -18.49 10.92 -35.47
N ALA A 341 -17.58 10.11 -34.91
CA ALA A 341 -16.88 8.98 -35.54
C ALA A 341 -15.92 9.21 -36.74
N LYS A 342 -14.61 9.12 -36.46
CA LYS A 342 -13.58 8.38 -37.23
C LYS A 342 -12.40 8.12 -36.28
N VAL A 343 -12.39 7.00 -35.56
CA VAL A 343 -11.86 5.69 -35.99
C VAL A 343 -10.39 5.80 -36.41
N ALA A 344 -9.53 5.13 -35.63
CA ALA A 344 -8.19 4.66 -35.96
C ALA A 344 -7.45 5.48 -37.02
N GLY A 345 -6.57 6.38 -36.56
CA GLY A 345 -5.62 7.04 -37.44
C GLY A 345 -4.86 6.00 -38.25
N ILE A 346 -5.10 5.99 -39.56
CA ILE A 346 -4.24 5.31 -40.52
C ILE A 346 -2.89 5.99 -40.38
N LEU A 347 -1.95 5.31 -39.71
CA LEU A 347 -0.55 5.71 -39.65
C LEU A 347 -0.06 5.94 -41.08
N ASN A 348 0.66 7.03 -41.34
CA ASN A 348 1.28 7.23 -42.65
C ASN A 348 2.38 6.17 -42.88
N GLU A 349 2.80 5.95 -44.14
CA GLU A 349 3.77 4.89 -44.47
C GLU A 349 5.09 4.98 -43.67
N ALA A 350 5.54 6.20 -43.36
CA ALA A 350 6.74 6.44 -42.55
C ALA A 350 6.53 6.05 -41.07
N GLU A 351 5.34 6.30 -40.53
CA GLU A 351 4.96 5.88 -39.17
C GLU A 351 4.82 4.36 -39.07
N GLN A 352 4.24 3.70 -40.09
CA GLN A 352 4.14 2.24 -40.16
C GLN A 352 5.52 1.56 -40.26
N GLN A 353 6.44 2.13 -41.03
CA GLN A 353 7.83 1.64 -41.12
C GLN A 353 8.56 1.78 -39.79
N ASN A 354 8.45 2.92 -39.11
CA ASN A 354 9.08 3.16 -37.80
C ASN A 354 8.53 2.20 -36.71
N LEU A 355 7.23 1.89 -36.77
CA LEU A 355 6.59 0.92 -35.88
C LEU A 355 7.06 -0.51 -36.13
N THR A 356 7.20 -0.89 -37.39
CA THR A 356 7.70 -2.21 -37.77
C THR A 356 9.15 -2.39 -37.30
N GLU A 357 9.96 -1.34 -37.37
CA GLU A 357 11.31 -1.32 -36.83
C GLU A 357 11.32 -1.52 -35.30
N ILE A 358 10.49 -0.79 -34.55
CA ILE A 358 10.37 -0.93 -33.09
C ILE A 358 9.91 -2.34 -32.69
N ILE A 359 8.91 -2.88 -33.38
CA ILE A 359 8.40 -4.24 -33.11
C ILE A 359 9.49 -5.28 -33.37
N THR A 360 10.24 -5.13 -34.47
CA THR A 360 11.32 -6.05 -34.86
C THR A 360 12.45 -6.03 -33.83
N GLU A 361 12.87 -4.84 -33.37
CA GLU A 361 13.90 -4.69 -32.34
C GLU A 361 13.47 -5.32 -31.00
N VAL A 362 12.23 -5.11 -30.58
CA VAL A 362 11.70 -5.70 -29.33
C VAL A 362 11.52 -7.22 -29.45
N GLN A 363 11.06 -7.73 -30.60
CA GLN A 363 10.96 -9.17 -30.84
C GLN A 363 12.33 -9.86 -30.85
N ALA A 364 13.37 -9.19 -31.35
CA ALA A 364 14.74 -9.71 -31.29
C ALA A 364 15.28 -9.85 -29.84
N ILE A 365 14.77 -9.05 -28.91
CA ILE A 365 15.08 -9.16 -27.47
C ILE A 365 14.28 -10.32 -26.84
N ILE A 366 13.00 -10.47 -27.20
CA ILE A 366 12.10 -11.47 -26.61
C ILE A 366 12.41 -12.89 -27.09
N ALA A 367 12.72 -13.08 -28.38
CA ALA A 367 12.93 -14.40 -28.99
C ALA A 367 13.95 -15.31 -28.26
N PRO A 368 15.16 -14.85 -27.88
CA PRO A 368 16.10 -15.67 -27.12
C PRO A 368 15.64 -15.94 -25.67
N LEU A 369 14.84 -15.05 -25.07
CA LEU A 369 14.29 -15.25 -23.72
C LEU A 369 13.23 -16.36 -23.70
N ALA A 370 12.47 -16.52 -24.78
CA ALA A 370 11.51 -17.62 -24.92
C ALA A 370 12.19 -19.00 -24.92
N GLN A 371 13.42 -19.10 -25.44
CA GLN A 371 14.23 -20.32 -25.40
C GLN A 371 14.89 -20.56 -24.03
N THR A 372 15.30 -19.48 -23.35
CA THR A 372 16.00 -19.54 -22.06
C THR A 372 15.05 -19.82 -20.89
N TYR A 373 13.82 -19.31 -20.96
CA TYR A 373 12.81 -19.41 -19.91
C TYR A 373 11.48 -19.99 -20.44
N PRO A 374 11.47 -21.23 -20.96
CA PRO A 374 10.24 -21.84 -21.48
C PRO A 374 9.16 -21.90 -20.38
N ASN A 375 7.93 -21.55 -20.71
CA ASN A 375 6.76 -21.51 -19.81
C ASN A 375 6.81 -20.48 -18.66
N ASN A 376 7.72 -19.49 -18.67
CA ASN A 376 7.75 -18.42 -17.66
C ASN A 376 7.62 -17.01 -18.29
N PRO A 377 6.41 -16.64 -18.76
CA PRO A 377 6.18 -15.38 -19.48
C PRO A 377 6.47 -14.14 -18.63
N THR A 378 6.32 -14.24 -17.30
CA THR A 378 6.63 -13.15 -16.36
C THR A 378 8.14 -12.88 -16.31
N THR A 379 8.97 -13.92 -16.20
CA THR A 379 10.44 -13.77 -16.20
C THR A 379 10.94 -13.30 -17.57
N GLN A 380 10.35 -13.80 -18.65
CA GLN A 380 10.63 -13.30 -20.01
C GLN A 380 10.31 -11.81 -20.12
N GLY A 381 9.16 -11.37 -19.62
CA GLY A 381 8.75 -9.96 -19.60
C GLY A 381 9.71 -9.07 -18.79
N ILE A 382 10.08 -9.48 -17.58
CA ILE A 382 11.01 -8.73 -16.73
C ILE A 382 12.39 -8.60 -17.40
N LYS A 383 12.92 -9.70 -17.94
CA LYS A 383 14.22 -9.69 -18.63
C LYS A 383 14.20 -8.88 -19.92
N ALA A 384 13.07 -8.87 -20.64
CA ALA A 384 12.88 -8.00 -21.80
C ALA A 384 12.87 -6.52 -21.39
N ILE A 385 12.19 -6.16 -20.29
CA ILE A 385 12.19 -4.80 -19.73
C ILE A 385 13.61 -4.36 -19.37
N GLU A 386 14.36 -5.17 -18.61
CA GLU A 386 15.75 -4.86 -18.23
C GLU A 386 16.64 -4.58 -19.45
N ALA A 387 16.46 -5.35 -20.53
CA ALA A 387 17.22 -5.20 -21.76
C ALA A 387 16.81 -3.93 -22.55
N ILE A 388 15.52 -3.63 -22.62
CA ILE A 388 15.01 -2.41 -23.27
C ILE A 388 15.47 -1.16 -22.51
N GLU A 389 15.45 -1.17 -21.17
CA GLU A 389 15.91 -0.02 -20.37
C GLU A 389 17.39 0.27 -20.51
N LYS A 390 18.20 -0.76 -20.79
CA LYS A 390 19.63 -0.63 -21.11
C LYS A 390 19.90 -0.13 -22.53
N ASN A 391 18.89 0.01 -23.38
CA ASN A 391 19.00 0.55 -24.74
C ASN A 391 18.35 1.94 -24.85
N PRO A 392 19.12 3.04 -24.70
CA PRO A 392 18.58 4.40 -24.69
C PRO A 392 17.90 4.79 -26.00
N ASN A 393 18.38 4.27 -27.12
CA ASN A 393 17.85 4.56 -28.45
C ASN A 393 16.47 3.92 -28.64
N LEU A 394 16.33 2.64 -28.30
CA LEU A 394 15.06 1.92 -28.38
C LEU A 394 14.02 2.54 -27.43
N LYS A 395 14.42 2.87 -26.21
CA LYS A 395 13.59 3.61 -25.25
C LYS A 395 13.05 4.92 -25.83
N GLN A 396 13.91 5.73 -26.46
CA GLN A 396 13.47 6.99 -27.07
C GLN A 396 12.52 6.78 -28.27
N LYS A 397 12.78 5.77 -29.11
CA LYS A 397 11.87 5.40 -30.22
C LYS A 397 10.49 5.02 -29.70
N MET A 398 10.42 4.22 -28.64
CA MET A 398 9.16 3.77 -28.02
C MET A 398 8.38 4.94 -27.38
N ILE A 399 9.04 5.87 -26.70
CA ILE A 399 8.42 7.07 -26.13
C ILE A 399 7.83 7.95 -27.25
N ASN A 400 8.60 8.20 -28.32
CA ASN A 400 8.14 9.00 -29.45
C ASN A 400 6.93 8.38 -30.15
N ALA A 401 6.91 7.04 -30.27
CA ALA A 401 5.77 6.30 -30.84
C ALA A 401 4.53 6.39 -29.95
N ALA A 402 4.69 6.23 -28.63
CA ALA A 402 3.59 6.30 -27.67
C ALA A 402 2.98 7.71 -27.56
N GLN A 403 3.80 8.76 -27.65
CA GLN A 403 3.34 10.15 -27.67
C GLN A 403 2.50 10.50 -28.90
N LYS A 404 2.76 9.85 -30.05
CA LYS A 404 2.05 10.09 -31.31
C LYS A 404 0.81 9.22 -31.49
N GLY A 405 0.83 7.96 -31.04
CA GLY A 405 -0.19 6.95 -31.35
C GLY A 405 -0.92 6.33 -30.14
N GLY A 406 -0.56 6.69 -28.90
CA GLY A 406 -1.09 6.08 -27.68
C GLY A 406 -0.47 4.71 -27.33
N THR A 407 -0.54 4.32 -26.05
CA THR A 407 0.08 3.08 -25.52
C THR A 407 -0.70 1.81 -25.88
N GLU A 408 -2.01 1.93 -26.10
CA GLU A 408 -2.93 0.88 -26.53
C GLU A 408 -2.50 0.20 -27.84
N PHE A 409 -1.85 0.94 -28.75
CA PHE A 409 -1.44 0.42 -30.05
C PHE A 409 -0.20 -0.48 -29.94
N LEU A 410 0.78 -0.09 -29.12
CA LEU A 410 1.96 -0.91 -28.83
C LEU A 410 1.61 -2.15 -28.00
N LYS A 411 0.64 -2.03 -27.08
CA LYS A 411 0.12 -3.16 -26.27
C LYS A 411 -0.43 -4.30 -27.15
N LYS A 412 -1.08 -3.98 -28.28
CA LYS A 412 -1.67 -4.96 -29.21
C LYS A 412 -0.65 -5.63 -30.15
N SER A 413 0.57 -5.10 -30.25
CA SER A 413 1.61 -5.60 -31.16
C SER A 413 2.51 -6.70 -30.56
N PHE A 414 2.35 -7.01 -29.27
CA PHE A 414 3.15 -8.00 -28.55
C PHE A 414 2.27 -9.08 -27.93
N ASP A 415 2.76 -10.32 -27.87
CA ASP A 415 2.02 -11.45 -27.30
C ASP A 415 1.63 -11.20 -25.83
N ASN A 416 0.43 -11.67 -25.47
CA ASN A 416 -0.47 -11.07 -24.49
C ASN A 416 0.08 -10.83 -23.05
N PRO A 417 0.98 -11.63 -22.44
CA PRO A 417 1.53 -11.25 -21.12
C PRO A 417 2.68 -10.23 -21.21
N ILE A 418 3.49 -10.27 -22.27
CA ILE A 418 4.67 -9.41 -22.42
C ILE A 418 4.25 -8.02 -22.92
N GLY A 419 3.25 -7.95 -23.81
CA GLY A 419 2.71 -6.68 -24.31
C GLY A 419 2.09 -5.80 -23.24
N ALA A 420 1.42 -6.39 -22.24
CA ALA A 420 0.89 -5.65 -21.10
C ALA A 420 2.00 -5.03 -20.24
N LEU A 421 3.06 -5.79 -19.97
CA LEU A 421 4.22 -5.36 -19.19
C LEU A 421 5.01 -4.25 -19.88
N ILE A 422 5.29 -4.41 -21.18
CA ILE A 422 5.93 -3.38 -22.00
C ILE A 422 5.05 -2.13 -22.09
N GLY A 423 3.73 -2.30 -22.22
CA GLY A 423 2.79 -1.19 -22.20
C GLY A 423 2.82 -0.39 -20.90
N GLY A 424 2.85 -1.07 -19.76
CA GLY A 424 2.99 -0.42 -18.44
C GLY A 424 4.34 0.28 -18.26
N LEU A 425 5.44 -0.29 -18.77
CA LEU A 425 6.75 0.35 -18.78
C LEU A 425 6.74 1.69 -19.51
N ILE A 426 6.12 1.73 -20.70
CA ILE A 426 6.01 2.94 -21.52
C ILE A 426 5.15 3.99 -20.81
N GLU A 427 4.06 3.59 -20.17
CA GLU A 427 3.21 4.48 -19.35
C GLU A 427 4.02 5.11 -18.22
N GLY A 428 4.83 4.30 -17.52
CA GLY A 428 5.76 4.78 -16.49
C GLY A 428 6.82 5.76 -17.01
N TRP A 429 7.36 5.58 -18.21
CA TRP A 429 8.28 6.56 -18.82
C TRP A 429 7.60 7.89 -19.19
N MET A 430 6.31 7.86 -19.49
CA MET A 430 5.52 9.04 -19.85
C MET A 430 4.94 9.78 -18.64
N GLY A 431 5.07 9.22 -17.43
CA GLY A 431 4.62 9.86 -16.18
C GLY A 431 3.10 9.95 -16.04
N LYS A 432 2.36 8.93 -16.50
CA LYS A 432 0.90 8.82 -16.36
C LYS A 432 0.49 7.66 -15.49
#